data_AF-C7Z5T9-F1
#
_entry.id   AF-C7Z5T9-F1
#
_cell.length_a   1.000
_cell.length_b   1.000
_cell.length_c   1.000
_cell.angle_alpha   90.00
_cell.angle_beta   90.00
_cell.angle_gamma   90.00
#
_symmetry.space_group_name_H-M   'P 1'
#
loop_
_entity.id
_entity.type
_entity.pdbx_description
1 polymer ?
#
loop_
_entity_poly.entity_id
_entity_poly.type
_entity_poly.pdbx_seq_one_letter_code
_entity_poly.pdbx_strand_id
1 'polypeptide(L)' 'TNTSRVVPVLLTIGSATIVGSYVRSQLKNQSRTFDRQFSQYNTKESEAVRAKTFDGKVPDPRTSFFNVLGW' A
#
# COMPACT_ATOMS: atom_id res chain seq x y z
N THR A 1 -28.10 26.15 -15.35
CA THR A 1 -26.81 25.43 -15.29
C THR A 1 -26.50 25.09 -13.83
N ASN A 2 -26.38 23.80 -13.48
CA ASN A 2 -26.23 23.29 -12.09
C ASN A 2 -24.81 23.48 -11.51
N THR A 3 -24.22 24.66 -11.68
CA THR A 3 -22.84 24.97 -11.26
C THR A 3 -22.65 24.88 -9.73
N SER A 4 -23.71 25.11 -8.94
CA SER A 4 -23.70 25.08 -7.48
C SER A 4 -23.34 23.72 -6.86
N ARG A 5 -23.54 22.61 -7.58
CA ARG A 5 -23.18 21.26 -7.10
C ARG A 5 -21.84 20.74 -7.62
N VAL A 6 -21.32 21.32 -8.70
CA VAL A 6 -20.08 20.84 -9.34
C VAL A 6 -18.86 21.28 -8.54
N VAL A 7 -18.83 22.54 -8.09
CA VAL A 7 -17.71 23.09 -7.32
C VAL A 7 -17.41 22.29 -6.03
N PRO A 8 -18.38 22.01 -5.13
CA PRO A 8 -18.09 21.25 -3.92
C PRO A 8 -17.62 19.82 -4.23
N VAL A 9 -18.17 19.16 -5.25
CA VAL A 9 -17.74 17.82 -5.67
C VAL A 9 -16.29 17.82 -6.15
N LEU A 10 -15.91 18.80 -6.96
CA LEU A 10 -14.52 18.93 -7.43
C LEU A 10 -13.55 19.20 -6.29
N LEU A 11 -13.95 20.02 -5.30
CA LEU A 11 -13.13 20.28 -4.12
C LEU A 11 -12.93 19.00 -3.29
N THR A 12 -13.97 18.20 -3.09
CA THR A 12 -13.86 16.90 -2.39
C THR A 12 -12.95 15.93 -3.13
N ILE A 13 -13.12 15.78 -4.44
CA ILE A 13 -12.27 14.89 -5.24
C ILE A 13 -10.82 15.37 -5.23
N GLY A 14 -10.58 16.67 -5.42
CA GLY A 14 -9.24 17.26 -5.42
C GLY A 14 -8.54 17.06 -4.08
N SER A 15 -9.20 17.37 -2.98
CA SER A 15 -8.67 17.19 -1.63
C SER A 15 -8.37 15.72 -1.30
N ALA A 16 -9.30 14.80 -1.62
CA ALA A 16 -9.09 13.37 -1.43
C ALA A 16 -7.88 12.87 -2.24
N THR A 17 -7.70 13.36 -3.46
CA THR A 17 -6.57 12.99 -4.33
C THR A 17 -5.23 13.48 -3.76
N ILE A 18 -5.18 14.71 -3.24
CA ILE A 18 -3.97 15.27 -2.62
C ILE A 18 -3.59 14.46 -1.38
N VAL A 19 -4.54 14.20 -0.47
CA VAL A 19 -4.27 13.41 0.74
C VAL A 19 -3.86 11.98 0.39
N GLY A 20 -4.59 11.32 -0.52
CA GLY A 20 -4.29 9.96 -0.93
C GLY A 20 -2.92 9.83 -1.58
N SER A 21 -2.54 10.76 -2.45
CA SER A 21 -1.21 10.78 -3.08
C SER A 21 -0.09 11.07 -2.09
N TYR A 22 -0.31 11.97 -1.12
CA TYR A 22 0.66 12.23 -0.05
C TYR A 22 0.90 11.02 0.84
N VAL A 23 -0.18 10.36 1.31
CA VAL A 23 -0.08 9.13 2.11
C VAL A 23 0.62 8.03 1.31
N ARG A 24 0.27 7.85 0.03
CA ARG A 24 0.96 6.90 -0.85
C ARG A 24 2.46 7.19 -0.97
N SER A 25 2.85 8.46 -1.08
CA SER A 25 4.25 8.89 -1.16
C SER A 25 5.01 8.55 0.12
N GLN A 26 4.44 8.86 1.29
CA GLN A 26 5.01 8.51 2.59
C GLN A 26 5.20 7.01 2.74
N LEU A 27 4.16 6.23 2.43
CA LEU A 27 4.20 4.77 2.49
C LEU A 27 5.28 4.21 1.55
N LYS A 28 5.41 4.72 0.33
CA LYS A 28 6.43 4.27 -0.63
C LYS A 28 7.86 4.61 -0.17
N ASN A 29 8.05 5.75 0.46
CA ASN A 29 9.37 6.13 0.99
C ASN A 29 9.75 5.28 2.21
N GLN A 30 8.78 5.02 3.09
CA GLN A 30 8.98 4.15 4.25
C GLN A 30 9.17 2.69 3.82
N SER A 31 8.40 2.19 2.85
CA SER A 31 8.54 0.82 2.34
C SER A 31 9.96 0.58 1.83
N ARG A 32 10.51 1.50 1.03
CA ARG A 32 11.91 1.41 0.56
C ARG A 32 12.94 1.34 1.70
N THR A 33 12.70 2.09 2.78
CA THR A 33 13.57 2.04 3.97
C THR A 33 13.49 0.68 4.64
N PHE A 34 12.27 0.16 4.82
CA PHE A 34 12.04 -1.17 5.37
C PHE A 34 12.59 -2.28 4.48
N ASP A 35 12.38 -2.22 3.17
CA ASP A 35 12.89 -3.19 2.21
C ASP A 35 14.41 -3.28 2.29
N ARG A 36 15.12 -2.15 2.44
CA ARG A 36 16.58 -2.15 2.63
C ARG A 36 17.01 -2.84 3.93
N GLN A 37 16.23 -2.72 4.99
CA GLN A 37 16.54 -3.38 6.27
C GLN A 37 16.16 -4.86 6.23
N PHE A 38 15.00 -5.19 5.67
CA PHE A 38 14.47 -6.54 5.59
C PHE A 38 15.05 -7.36 4.44
N SER A 39 15.69 -6.76 3.44
CA SER A 39 16.40 -7.49 2.38
C SER A 39 17.50 -8.39 2.94
N GLN A 40 18.03 -8.06 4.11
CA GLN A 40 18.98 -8.91 4.85
C GLN A 40 18.32 -10.20 5.40
N TYR A 41 17.01 -10.18 5.58
CA TYR A 41 16.16 -11.27 6.07
C TYR A 41 15.28 -11.87 4.96
N ASN A 42 15.72 -11.81 3.69
CA ASN A 42 15.09 -12.47 2.54
C ASN A 42 15.91 -13.70 2.12
N THR A 43 16.28 -14.55 3.06
CA THR A 43 16.88 -15.86 2.78
C THR A 43 15.80 -16.90 2.51
N LYS A 44 16.16 -17.99 1.82
CA LYS A 44 15.22 -19.10 1.56
C LYS A 44 14.61 -19.66 2.84
N GLU A 45 15.39 -19.77 3.92
CA GLU A 45 14.84 -20.23 5.21
C GLU A 45 13.80 -19.24 5.77
N SER A 46 14.07 -17.94 5.73
CA SER A 46 13.15 -16.93 6.28
C SER A 46 11.82 -16.84 5.52
N GLU A 47 11.86 -16.97 4.19
CA GLU A 47 10.65 -17.02 3.36
C GLU A 47 9.85 -18.30 3.59
N ALA A 48 10.52 -19.45 3.76
CA ALA A 48 9.85 -20.70 4.10
C ALA A 48 9.15 -20.64 5.47
N VAL A 49 9.72 -19.92 6.45
CA VAL A 49 9.07 -19.68 7.74
C VAL A 49 7.89 -18.72 7.60
N ARG A 50 8.00 -17.64 6.82
CA ARG A 50 6.88 -16.72 6.56
C ARG A 50 5.73 -17.42 5.84
N ALA A 51 6.02 -18.23 4.83
CA ALA A 51 5.01 -18.99 4.10
C ALA A 51 4.17 -19.89 5.03
N LYS A 52 4.81 -20.52 6.03
CA LYS A 52 4.13 -21.34 7.05
C LYS A 52 3.14 -20.54 7.91
N THR A 53 3.39 -19.25 8.15
CA THR A 53 2.46 -18.38 8.89
C THR A 53 1.14 -18.19 8.15
N PHE A 54 1.19 -18.14 6.81
CA PHE A 54 0.04 -17.89 5.95
C PHE A 54 -0.54 -19.17 5.31
N ASP A 55 0.05 -20.33 5.58
CA ASP A 55 -0.26 -21.63 4.95
C ASP A 55 -1.72 -22.04 5.17
N GLY A 56 -2.60 -21.60 4.26
CA GLY A 56 -4.02 -21.92 4.19
C GLY A 56 -4.95 -21.22 5.20
N LYS A 57 -4.41 -20.50 6.20
CA LYS A 57 -5.24 -19.86 7.25
C LYS A 57 -5.69 -18.45 6.91
N VAL A 58 -4.82 -17.66 6.28
CA VAL A 58 -5.09 -16.27 5.89
C VAL A 58 -4.33 -15.98 4.58
N PRO A 59 -4.96 -15.36 3.57
CA PRO A 59 -4.26 -14.97 2.34
C PRO A 59 -3.04 -14.12 2.65
N ASP A 60 -1.90 -14.41 1.98
CA ASP A 60 -0.70 -13.58 2.13
C ASP A 60 -1.02 -12.15 1.66
N PRO A 61 -0.96 -11.15 2.56
CA PRO A 61 -1.29 -9.77 2.21
C PRO A 61 -0.38 -9.19 1.13
N ARG A 62 0.83 -9.76 0.92
CA ARG A 62 1.76 -9.36 -0.15
C ARG A 62 1.20 -9.67 -1.54
N THR A 63 0.39 -10.72 -1.64
CA THR A 63 -0.27 -11.17 -2.89
C THR A 63 -1.67 -10.58 -3.09
N SER A 64 -2.17 -9.83 -2.09
CA SER A 64 -3.52 -9.25 -2.13
C SER A 64 -3.68 -8.23 -3.25
N PHE A 65 -4.85 -8.22 -3.89
CA PHE A 65 -5.25 -7.17 -4.84
C PHE A 65 -5.18 -5.76 -4.22
N PHE A 66 -5.35 -5.67 -2.90
CA PHE A 66 -5.28 -4.40 -2.17
C PHE A 66 -3.85 -3.95 -1.84
N ASN A 67 -2.81 -4.69 -2.24
CA ASN A 67 -1.42 -4.25 -2.08
C ASN A 67 -1.07 -3.18 -3.12
N VAL A 68 -1.56 -1.95 -2.90
CA VAL A 68 -1.35 -0.79 -3.79
C VAL A 68 0.12 -0.34 -3.88
N LEU A 69 0.96 -0.79 -2.94
CA LEU A 69 2.38 -0.44 -2.89
C LEU A 69 3.26 -1.41 -3.71
N GLY A 70 2.76 -2.60 -4.02
CA GLY A 70 3.51 -3.63 -4.74
C GLY A 70 4.58 -4.30 -3.89
N TRP A 71 5.48 -5.02 -4.57
CA TRP A 71 6.69 -5.63 -4.04
C TRP A 71 7.90 -5.00 -4.72
#